data_AF-A0A0C3QRW3-F1
#
_entry.id   AF-A0A0C3QRW3-F1
#
_cell.length_a   1.000
_cell.length_b   1.000
_cell.length_c   1.000
_cell.angle_alpha   90.00
_cell.angle_beta   90.00
_cell.angle_gamma   90.00
#
_symmetry.space_group_name_H-M   'P 1'
#
loop_
_entity.id
_entity.type
_entity.pdbx_description
1 polymer ?
#
loop_
_entity_poly.entity_id
_entity_poly.type
_entity_poly.pdbx_seq_one_letter_code
_entity_poly.pdbx_strand_id
1 'polypeptide(L)' 'KIVIQLIGRLNKCGVISPRYNVKSYEIESWVNRLLPSRGFGIIILTTSSGIMDHEEARRKNVGGKILGYCY' A
#
# COMPACT_ATOMS: atom_id res chain seq x y z
N LYS A 1 -7.42 -10.52 -21.98
CA LYS A 1 -8.56 -10.11 -21.12
C LYS A 1 -8.42 -10.85 -19.80
N ILE A 2 -8.31 -10.14 -18.67
CA ILE A 2 -8.22 -10.77 -17.35
C ILE A 2 -9.62 -10.76 -16.76
N VAL A 3 -10.11 -11.92 -16.34
CA VAL A 3 -11.40 -12.07 -15.66
C VAL A 3 -11.11 -12.49 -14.23
N ILE A 4 -11.64 -11.74 -13.26
CA ILE A 4 -11.43 -11.97 -11.83
C ILE A 4 -12.80 -12.14 -11.18
N GLN A 5 -12.98 -13.22 -10.42
CA GLN A 5 -14.17 -13.43 -9.62
C GLN A 5 -13.95 -12.85 -8.22
N LEU A 6 -14.82 -11.93 -7.80
CA LEU A 6 -14.73 -11.30 -6.50
C LEU A 6 -15.50 -12.12 -5.46
N ILE A 7 -14.90 -12.27 -4.26
CA ILE A 7 -15.52 -12.90 -3.09
C ILE A 7 -16.42 -11.95 -2.28
N GLY A 8 -16.57 -10.70 -2.72
CA GLY A 8 -17.40 -9.68 -2.04
C GLY A 8 -16.78 -9.01 -0.81
N ARG A 9 -15.48 -9.21 -0.54
CA ARG A 9 -14.77 -8.62 0.63
C ARG A 9 -13.99 -7.35 0.33
N LEU A 10 -14.09 -6.83 -0.89
CA LEU A 10 -13.37 -5.63 -1.34
C LEU A 10 -14.24 -4.40 -1.06
N ASN A 11 -13.77 -3.46 -0.24
CA ASN A 11 -14.49 -2.21 0.00
C ASN A 11 -14.06 -1.14 -1.00
N LYS A 12 -12.75 -0.92 -1.12
CA LYS A 12 -12.16 0.07 -2.01
C LYS A 12 -10.73 -0.30 -2.39
N CYS A 13 -10.44 -0.26 -3.69
CA CYS A 13 -9.08 -0.30 -4.21
C CYS A 13 -8.85 0.97 -5.04
N GLY A 14 -7.70 1.61 -4.85
CA GLY A 14 -7.37 2.85 -5.51
C GLY A 14 -5.88 2.96 -5.81
N VAL A 15 -5.57 3.57 -6.95
CA VAL A 15 -4.21 3.95 -7.33
C VAL A 15 -3.92 5.36 -6.81
N ILE A 16 -2.68 5.60 -6.39
CA ILE A 16 -2.20 6.93 -6.00
C ILE A 16 -1.38 7.49 -7.16
N SER A 17 -1.79 8.65 -7.66
CA SER A 17 -1.10 9.38 -8.72
C SER A 17 -0.95 10.85 -8.32
N PRO A 18 0.25 11.44 -8.42
CA PRO A 18 1.52 10.84 -8.84
C PRO A 18 2.07 9.83 -7.82
N ARG A 19 2.96 8.94 -8.25
CA ARG A 19 3.63 7.96 -7.37
C ARG A 19 4.69 8.65 -6.52
N TYR A 20 4.30 9.05 -5.32
CA TYR A 20 5.18 9.73 -4.36
C TYR A 20 6.28 8.80 -3.85
N ASN A 21 7.47 9.36 -3.65
CA ASN A 21 8.54 8.68 -2.91
C ASN A 21 8.21 8.72 -1.42
N VAL A 22 8.31 7.57 -0.76
CA VAL A 22 8.01 7.38 0.66
C VAL A 22 9.21 6.74 1.31
N LYS A 23 9.78 7.38 2.32
CA LYS A 23 10.84 6.78 3.15
C LYS A 23 10.23 5.89 4.23
N SER A 24 11.03 4.99 4.81
CA SER A 24 10.55 4.01 5.80
C SER A 24 9.86 4.66 7.01
N TYR A 25 10.35 5.81 7.49
CA TYR A 25 9.75 6.55 8.60
C TYR A 25 8.43 7.27 8.22
N GLU A 26 8.17 7.53 6.94
CA GLU A 26 6.97 8.23 6.48
C GLU A 26 5.79 7.28 6.26
N ILE A 27 6.05 5.97 6.21
CA ILE A 27 5.03 4.93 5.96
C ILE A 27 3.87 5.07 6.96
N GLU A 28 4.15 5.32 8.24
CA GLU A 28 3.11 5.52 9.27
C GLU A 28 2.20 6.72 8.97
N SER A 29 2.77 7.82 8.46
CA SER A 29 1.98 9.00 8.10
C SER A 29 1.02 8.67 6.96
N TRP A 30 1.48 7.91 5.97
CA TRP A 30 0.67 7.47 4.84
C TRP A 30 -0.42 6.47 5.25
N VAL A 31 -0.10 5.54 6.17
CA VAL A 31 -1.07 4.61 6.75
C VAL A 31 -2.23 5.36 7.40
N ASN A 32 -1.93 6.33 8.27
CA ASN A 32 -2.98 7.10 8.95
C ASN A 32 -3.80 7.99 8.00
N ARG A 33 -3.26 8.37 6.82
CA ARG A 33 -3.98 9.18 5.82
C ARG A 33 -4.86 8.36 4.90
N LEU A 34 -4.45 7.14 4.57
CA LEU A 34 -5.08 6.34 3.51
C LEU A 34 -5.96 5.22 4.06
N LEU A 35 -5.59 4.61 5.18
CA LEU A 35 -6.34 3.50 5.76
C LEU A 35 -7.32 4.02 6.82
N PRO A 36 -8.55 3.47 6.88
CA PRO A 36 -9.56 3.92 7.82
C PRO A 36 -9.28 3.50 9.27
N SER A 37 -8.46 2.48 9.49
CA SER A 37 -8.07 2.01 10.82
C SER A 37 -6.69 1.35 10.81
N ARG A 38 -6.00 1.35 11.96
CA ARG A 38 -4.72 0.64 12.15
C ARG A 38 -5.01 -0.87 12.26
N GLY A 39 -4.47 -1.66 11.34
CA GLY A 39 -4.74 -3.10 11.24
C GLY A 39 -5.83 -3.45 10.21
N PHE A 40 -6.32 -2.49 9.44
CA PHE A 40 -7.26 -2.73 8.36
C PHE A 40 -6.78 -2.13 7.04
N GLY A 41 -6.71 -2.97 6.01
CA GLY A 41 -6.27 -2.58 4.68
C GLY A 41 -4.77 -2.73 4.44
N ILE A 42 -4.39 -2.64 3.18
CA ILE A 42 -3.01 -2.72 2.72
C ILE A 42 -2.66 -1.52 1.85
N ILE A 43 -1.48 -0.96 2.08
CA ILE A 43 -0.82 -0.03 1.17
C ILE A 43 0.24 -0.79 0.41
N ILE A 44 0.26 -0.61 -0.91
CA ILE A 44 1.19 -1.26 -1.83
C ILE A 44 2.27 -0.25 -2.22
N LEU A 45 3.53 -0.64 -2.03
CA LEU A 45 4.72 0.16 -2.34
C LEU A 45 5.62 -0.60 -3.33
N THR A 46 6.25 0.12 -4.24
CA THR A 46 7.37 -0.39 -5.04
C THR A 46 8.67 -0.04 -4.37
N THR A 47 9.43 -1.03 -3.96
CA THR A 47 10.77 -0.88 -3.40
C THR A 47 11.81 -1.43 -4.37
N SER A 48 13.10 -1.25 -4.07
CA SER A 48 14.20 -1.81 -4.87
C SER A 48 14.18 -3.35 -4.94
N SER A 49 13.56 -4.01 -3.95
CA SER A 49 13.44 -5.47 -3.88
C SER A 49 12.13 -6.01 -4.48
N GLY A 50 11.31 -5.14 -5.09
CA GLY A 50 10.03 -5.50 -5.68
C GLY A 50 8.84 -4.79 -5.05
N ILE A 51 7.64 -5.23 -5.44
CA ILE A 51 6.36 -4.74 -4.91
C ILE A 51 6.10 -5.46 -3.59
N MET A 52 5.82 -4.70 -2.53
CA MET A 52 5.52 -5.22 -1.21
C MET A 52 4.48 -4.36 -0.51
N ASP A 53 3.90 -4.91 0.55
CA ASP A 53 3.02 -4.18 1.44
C ASP A 53 3.81 -3.28 2.41
N HIS A 54 3.10 -2.34 3.01
CA HIS A 54 3.65 -1.42 3.98
C HIS A 54 4.15 -2.05 5.30
N GLU A 55 3.62 -3.22 5.72
CA GLU A 55 4.12 -3.89 6.93
C GLU A 55 5.45 -4.59 6.65
N GLU A 56 5.57 -5.27 5.50
CA GLU A 56 6.82 -5.86 5.06
C GLU A 56 7.89 -4.79 4.82
N ALA A 57 7.53 -3.67 4.19
CA ALA A 57 8.43 -2.54 3.99
C ALA A 57 8.93 -1.96 5.32
N ARG A 58 8.07 -1.90 6.35
CA ARG A 58 8.45 -1.48 7.70
C ARG A 58 9.41 -2.47 8.35
N ARG A 59 9.11 -3.77 8.27
CA ARG A 59 9.96 -4.83 8.86
C ARG A 59 11.37 -4.85 8.26
N LYS A 60 11.46 -4.63 6.95
CA LYS A 60 12.73 -4.56 6.22
C LYS A 60 13.38 -3.17 6.28
N ASN A 61 12.73 -2.19 6.89
CA ASN A 61 13.15 -0.79 6.95
C ASN A 61 13.50 -0.20 5.57
N VAL A 62 12.70 -0.55 4.55
CA VAL A 62 12.88 -0.10 3.17
C VAL A 62 11.84 0.93 2.79
N GLY A 63 12.28 1.98 2.10
CA GLY A 63 11.41 2.95 1.44
C GLY A 63 11.16 2.58 -0.02
N GLY A 64 10.33 3.37 -0.68
CA GLY A 64 9.97 3.12 -2.07
C GLY A 64 9.08 4.19 -2.66
N LYS A 65 8.31 3.81 -3.69
CA LYS A 65 7.25 4.63 -4.27
C LYS A 65 5.90 4.04 -3.92
N ILE A 66 4.96 4.89 -3.51
CA ILE A 66 3.60 4.44 -3.24
C ILE A 66 2.87 4.17 -4.56
N LEU A 67 2.22 3.01 -4.67
CA LEU A 67 1.42 2.64 -5.84
C LEU A 67 -0.06 2.87 -5.59
N GLY A 68 -0.56 2.41 -4.44
CA GLY A 68 -1.99 2.42 -4.17
C GLY A 68 -2.34 1.77 -2.84
N TYR A 69 -3.62 1.67 -2.59
CA TYR A 69 -4.18 1.06 -1.39
C TYR A 69 -5.37 0.18 -1.74
N CYS A 70 -5.63 -0.80 -0.88
CA CYS A 70 -6.76 -1.70 -0.99
C CYS A 70 -7.26 -2.04 0.42
N TYR A 71 -8.56 -1.86 0.67
CA TYR A 71 -9.21 -2.22 1.93
C TYR A 71 -10.69 -2.53 1.73
#